data_AF-N6UAF5-F1
#
_entry.id   AF-N6UAF5-F1
#
_cell.length_a   1.000
_cell.length_b   1.000
_cell.length_c   1.000
_cell.angle_alpha   90.00
_cell.angle_beta   90.00
_cell.angle_gamma   90.00
#
_symmetry.space_group_name_H-M   'P 1'
#
loop_
_entity.id
_entity.type
_entity.pdbx_description
1 polymer ?
#
loop_
_entity_poly.entity_id
_entity_poly.type
_entity_poly.pdbx_seq_one_letter_code
_entity_poly.pdbx_strand_id
1 'polypeptide(L)'
;MKTSLLTAITALLLGGAAGSQAAEFDINGMALGMSADQVIAKFQEVRPDARYEFVKWKLPEGTEWVANGRTLYNDLANPDDMEHERMQFAFTGLGSGNKLFAASRELKFRPSQRPTTESVYAAAVQKFGEPSVTGKSATDIWAAWKFGADDARAEKLKSPIACIGTSDFPVGLDDFTAKKAKQSASMCGIYIDFVVRGDPTGLANELEMKMMDQLHLAQDFQADNSDARKRIDSAKAKNVGNAAPAPKL
;
A
#
# COMPACT_ATOMS: atom_id res chain seq x y z
N MET A 1 -32.40 31.68 -36.20
CA MET A 1 -32.01 30.26 -36.19
C MET A 1 -30.51 30.19 -36.44
N LYS A 2 -29.73 29.94 -35.40
CA LYS A 2 -29.10 28.63 -35.07
C LYS A 2 -27.74 28.46 -35.77
N THR A 3 -26.71 28.99 -35.13
CA THR A 3 -25.33 28.49 -35.18
C THR A 3 -24.65 28.91 -33.88
N SER A 4 -23.66 28.14 -33.43
CA SER A 4 -22.88 28.31 -32.18
C SER A 4 -23.35 27.54 -30.94
N LEU A 5 -23.93 26.35 -31.14
CA LEU A 5 -24.09 25.35 -30.07
C LEU A 5 -23.53 23.99 -30.51
N LEU A 6 -22.26 23.97 -30.92
CA LEU A 6 -21.59 22.73 -31.35
C LEU A 6 -20.11 22.61 -30.98
N THR A 7 -19.57 23.52 -30.16
CA THR A 7 -18.15 23.48 -29.75
C THR A 7 -17.93 23.07 -28.29
N ALA A 8 -18.99 22.75 -27.54
CA ALA A 8 -18.90 22.43 -26.11
C ALA A 8 -19.00 20.92 -25.79
N ILE A 9 -19.27 20.05 -26.77
CA ILE A 9 -19.50 18.61 -26.51
C ILE A 9 -18.23 17.77 -26.76
N THR A 10 -17.23 18.29 -27.46
CA THR A 10 -16.00 17.53 -27.76
C THR A 10 -14.99 17.53 -26.62
N ALA A 11 -15.12 18.42 -25.63
CA ALA A 11 -14.19 18.49 -24.49
C ALA A 11 -14.53 17.52 -23.35
N LEU A 12 -15.75 16.98 -23.28
CA LEU A 12 -16.16 16.05 -22.21
C LEU A 12 -15.83 14.57 -22.50
N LEU A 13 -15.48 14.21 -23.74
CA LEU A 13 -15.23 12.81 -24.12
C LEU A 13 -13.75 12.40 -24.10
N LEU A 14 -12.81 13.34 -23.95
CA LEU A 14 -11.37 13.06 -23.93
C LEU A 14 -10.77 13.04 -22.51
N GLY A 15 -11.51 13.48 -21.48
CA GLY A 15 -11.05 13.48 -20.09
C GLY A 15 -11.25 12.16 -19.34
N GLY A 16 -12.15 11.28 -19.81
CA GLY A 16 -12.52 10.05 -19.10
C GLY A 16 -11.51 8.89 -19.26
N ALA A 17 -10.82 8.81 -20.40
CA ALA A 17 -9.91 7.70 -20.69
C ALA A 17 -8.56 7.81 -19.95
N ALA A 18 -8.06 9.03 -19.74
CA ALA A 18 -6.79 9.25 -19.04
C ALA A 18 -6.92 8.96 -17.53
N GLY A 19 -8.09 9.21 -16.94
CA GLY A 19 -8.37 8.91 -15.54
C GLY A 19 -8.50 7.41 -15.26
N SER A 20 -9.08 6.63 -16.19
CA SER A 20 -9.25 5.19 -15.97
C SER A 20 -7.94 4.42 -16.05
N GLN A 21 -7.04 4.77 -16.99
CA GLN A 21 -5.75 4.09 -17.14
C GLN A 21 -4.81 4.38 -15.96
N ALA A 22 -4.80 5.62 -15.45
CA ALA A 22 -4.02 5.96 -14.27
C ALA A 22 -4.47 5.20 -13.01
N ALA A 23 -5.77 4.91 -12.90
CA ALA A 23 -6.32 4.09 -11.81
C ALA A 23 -6.00 2.60 -11.98
N GLU A 24 -6.00 2.09 -13.22
CA GLU A 24 -5.68 0.69 -13.55
C GLU A 24 -4.23 0.33 -13.21
N PHE A 25 -3.29 1.24 -13.44
CA PHE A 25 -1.86 1.04 -13.17
C PHE A 25 -1.41 1.50 -11.77
N ASP A 26 -2.34 1.82 -10.88
CA ASP A 26 -2.08 2.16 -9.48
C ASP A 26 -2.19 0.93 -8.57
N ILE A 27 -2.06 1.07 -7.26
CA ILE A 27 -2.33 0.01 -6.28
C ILE A 27 -3.84 -0.25 -6.08
N ASN A 28 -4.65 -0.24 -7.14
CA ASN A 28 -6.11 -0.37 -7.12
C ASN A 28 -6.83 0.66 -6.23
N GLY A 29 -6.33 1.90 -6.21
CA GLY A 29 -6.92 3.00 -5.43
C GLY A 29 -6.75 2.85 -3.92
N MET A 30 -5.92 1.93 -3.44
CA MET A 30 -5.54 1.87 -2.04
C MET A 30 -4.75 3.12 -1.67
N ALA A 31 -5.05 3.70 -0.51
CA ALA A 31 -4.35 4.87 0.00
C ALA A 31 -3.82 4.58 1.41
N LEU A 32 -2.64 5.13 1.69
CA LEU A 32 -2.09 5.13 3.05
C LEU A 32 -3.11 5.81 3.99
N GLY A 33 -3.24 5.29 5.21
CA GLY A 33 -4.23 5.73 6.19
C GLY A 33 -5.58 4.99 6.13
N MET A 34 -5.88 4.21 5.09
CA MET A 34 -7.13 3.42 5.02
C MET A 34 -7.21 2.38 6.14
N SER A 35 -8.40 2.14 6.69
CA SER A 35 -8.62 1.02 7.61
C SER A 35 -8.61 -0.33 6.87
N ALA A 36 -8.42 -1.43 7.60
CA ALA A 36 -8.53 -2.78 7.02
C ALA A 36 -9.87 -3.02 6.30
N ASP A 37 -10.99 -2.53 6.87
CA ASP A 37 -12.31 -2.68 6.25
C ASP A 37 -12.44 -1.87 4.95
N GLN A 38 -11.84 -0.67 4.89
CA GLN A 38 -11.80 0.13 3.67
C GLN A 38 -10.97 -0.56 2.59
N VAL A 39 -9.82 -1.15 2.94
CA VAL A 39 -8.98 -1.94 2.02
C VAL A 39 -9.76 -3.13 1.48
N ILE A 40 -10.46 -3.87 2.35
CA ILE A 40 -11.28 -5.03 1.94
C ILE A 40 -12.38 -4.59 0.97
N ALA A 41 -13.15 -3.56 1.33
CA ALA A 41 -14.24 -3.07 0.50
C ALA A 41 -13.75 -2.61 -0.88
N LYS A 42 -12.65 -1.86 -0.91
CA LYS A 42 -12.05 -1.36 -2.15
C LYS A 42 -11.51 -2.49 -3.03
N PHE A 43 -10.89 -3.50 -2.42
CA PHE A 43 -10.37 -4.64 -3.17
C PHE A 43 -11.51 -5.49 -3.74
N GLN A 44 -12.57 -5.74 -2.96
CA GLN A 44 -13.73 -6.48 -3.43
C GLN A 44 -14.52 -5.74 -4.51
N GLU A 45 -14.54 -4.41 -4.49
CA GLU A 45 -15.12 -3.58 -5.56
C GLU A 45 -14.40 -3.83 -6.90
N VAL A 46 -13.07 -3.87 -6.88
CA VAL A 46 -12.25 -4.05 -8.09
C VAL A 46 -12.15 -5.52 -8.50
N ARG A 47 -12.09 -6.43 -7.54
CA ARG A 47 -11.86 -7.87 -7.70
C ARG A 47 -12.88 -8.68 -6.89
N PRO A 48 -14.15 -8.75 -7.31
CA PRO A 48 -15.20 -9.41 -6.53
C PRO A 48 -14.96 -10.91 -6.31
N ASP A 49 -14.28 -11.57 -7.25
CA ASP A 49 -14.00 -13.01 -7.19
C ASP A 49 -12.65 -13.37 -6.55
N ALA A 50 -11.91 -12.37 -6.05
CA ALA A 50 -10.59 -12.59 -5.49
C ALA A 50 -10.62 -13.14 -4.07
N ARG A 51 -9.57 -13.90 -3.74
CA ARG A 51 -9.36 -14.44 -2.40
C ARG A 51 -8.56 -13.45 -1.57
N TYR A 52 -8.84 -13.38 -0.28
CA TYR A 52 -8.07 -12.59 0.66
C TYR A 52 -7.90 -13.30 1.99
N GLU A 53 -6.84 -12.95 2.69
CA GLU A 53 -6.53 -13.45 4.02
C GLU A 53 -5.89 -12.32 4.83
N PHE A 54 -6.44 -12.06 6.01
CA PHE A 54 -5.89 -11.10 6.96
C PHE A 54 -5.44 -11.82 8.21
N VAL A 55 -4.18 -11.60 8.59
CA VAL A 55 -3.61 -12.17 9.81
C VAL A 55 -4.07 -11.31 10.98
N LYS A 56 -4.98 -11.88 11.76
CA LYS A 56 -5.49 -11.27 12.98
C LYS A 56 -4.62 -11.65 14.18
N TRP A 57 -4.28 -10.67 14.98
CA TRP A 57 -3.52 -10.80 16.22
C TRP A 57 -4.45 -10.57 17.40
N LYS A 58 -4.21 -11.28 18.50
CA LYS A 58 -4.87 -11.04 19.77
C LYS A 58 -3.90 -10.37 20.73
N LEU A 59 -4.34 -9.27 21.33
CA LEU A 59 -3.66 -8.73 22.49
C LEU A 59 -3.87 -9.67 23.70
N PRO A 60 -3.00 -9.62 24.73
CA PRO A 60 -3.12 -10.46 25.92
C PRO A 60 -4.48 -10.35 26.65
N GLU A 61 -5.14 -9.19 26.57
CA GLU A 61 -6.49 -8.98 27.09
C GLU A 61 -7.62 -9.55 26.20
N GLY A 62 -7.28 -10.15 25.06
CA GLY A 62 -8.20 -10.83 24.15
C GLY A 62 -8.69 -10.02 22.95
N THR A 63 -8.33 -8.74 22.84
CA THR A 63 -8.77 -7.88 21.73
C THR A 63 -8.11 -8.29 20.41
N GLU A 64 -8.91 -8.58 19.38
CA GLU A 64 -8.42 -8.88 18.03
C GLU A 64 -8.13 -7.60 17.22
N TRP A 65 -7.06 -7.62 16.42
CA TRP A 65 -6.75 -6.56 15.44
C TRP A 65 -5.96 -7.13 14.25
N VAL A 66 -5.86 -6.39 13.14
CA VAL A 66 -5.23 -6.86 11.90
C VAL A 66 -3.83 -6.27 11.78
N ALA A 67 -2.81 -7.12 11.67
CA ALA A 67 -1.44 -6.64 11.45
C ALA A 67 -1.08 -6.61 9.96
N ASN A 68 -1.57 -7.60 9.19
CA ASN A 68 -1.27 -7.74 7.77
C ASN A 68 -2.44 -8.33 6.99
N GLY A 69 -2.45 -8.06 5.70
CA GLY A 69 -3.36 -8.66 4.73
C GLY A 69 -2.62 -9.13 3.50
N ARG A 70 -3.18 -10.14 2.84
CA ARG A 70 -2.80 -10.54 1.48
C ARG A 70 -4.05 -10.80 0.66
N THR A 71 -4.01 -10.44 -0.60
CA THR A 71 -5.03 -10.80 -1.57
C THR A 71 -4.39 -11.49 -2.77
N LEU A 72 -5.18 -12.33 -3.42
CA LEU A 72 -4.81 -13.02 -4.64
C LEU A 72 -6.00 -13.05 -5.59
N TYR A 73 -5.78 -12.56 -6.80
CA TYR A 73 -6.70 -12.63 -7.91
C TYR A 73 -6.04 -13.36 -9.08
N ASN A 74 -6.79 -14.27 -9.69
CA ASN A 74 -6.44 -14.96 -10.92
C ASN A 74 -7.67 -14.90 -11.82
N ASP A 75 -7.53 -14.42 -13.05
CA ASP A 75 -8.65 -14.42 -14.00
C ASP A 75 -8.88 -15.82 -14.60
N LEU A 76 -9.63 -16.64 -13.87
CA LEU A 76 -9.96 -17.99 -14.29
C LEU A 76 -10.93 -18.05 -15.48
N ALA A 77 -11.54 -16.93 -15.89
CA ALA A 77 -12.40 -16.89 -17.07
C ALA A 77 -11.60 -16.99 -18.38
N ASN A 78 -10.30 -16.66 -18.35
CA ASN A 78 -9.43 -16.66 -19.52
C ASN A 78 -8.11 -17.40 -19.21
N PRO A 79 -8.12 -18.72 -19.02
CA PRO A 79 -6.97 -19.47 -18.50
C PRO A 79 -5.72 -19.41 -19.39
N ASP A 80 -5.89 -19.36 -20.72
CA ASP A 80 -4.78 -19.27 -21.68
C ASP A 80 -4.22 -17.84 -21.84
N ASP A 81 -4.89 -16.87 -21.23
CA ASP A 81 -4.61 -15.44 -21.36
C ASP A 81 -4.87 -14.76 -20.00
N MET A 82 -4.34 -15.35 -18.94
CA MET A 82 -4.74 -15.01 -17.58
C MET A 82 -3.99 -13.77 -17.06
N GLU A 83 -4.71 -12.92 -16.34
CA GLU A 83 -4.13 -11.89 -15.48
C GLU A 83 -3.93 -12.46 -14.07
N HIS A 84 -2.79 -12.13 -13.45
CA HIS A 84 -2.50 -12.48 -12.07
C HIS A 84 -2.21 -11.24 -11.26
N GLU A 85 -2.86 -11.11 -10.12
CA GLU A 85 -2.63 -9.99 -9.22
C GLU A 85 -2.51 -10.47 -7.78
N ARG A 86 -1.46 -9.99 -7.12
CA ARG A 86 -1.23 -10.20 -5.70
C ARG A 86 -1.07 -8.85 -5.02
N MET A 87 -1.79 -8.63 -3.92
CA MET A 87 -1.56 -7.47 -3.08
C MET A 87 -1.16 -7.90 -1.67
N GLN A 88 -0.32 -7.09 -1.03
CA GLN A 88 0.10 -7.27 0.36
C GLN A 88 -0.12 -5.97 1.10
N PHE A 89 -0.57 -6.04 2.35
CA PHE A 89 -0.97 -4.90 3.16
C PHE A 89 -0.38 -5.02 4.55
N ALA A 90 0.06 -3.91 5.11
CA ALA A 90 0.50 -3.82 6.50
C ALA A 90 -0.20 -2.65 7.19
N PHE A 91 -0.68 -2.92 8.40
CA PHE A 91 -1.46 -1.98 9.17
C PHE A 91 -0.83 -1.67 10.51
N THR A 92 -1.11 -0.47 11.00
CA THR A 92 -0.76 -0.01 12.34
C THR A 92 -1.69 -0.67 13.38
N GLY A 93 -1.43 -0.46 14.66
CA GLY A 93 -2.17 -1.09 15.75
C GLY A 93 -3.54 -0.47 16.03
N LEU A 94 -4.12 -0.83 17.18
CA LEU A 94 -5.48 -0.41 17.55
C LEU A 94 -5.59 1.07 17.91
N GLY A 95 -4.55 1.67 18.50
CA GLY A 95 -4.56 3.06 18.97
C GLY A 95 -4.51 4.07 17.82
N SER A 96 -3.87 3.71 16.72
CA SER A 96 -3.89 4.47 15.46
C SER A 96 -5.17 4.26 14.65
N GLY A 97 -6.01 3.29 15.01
CA GLY A 97 -7.22 2.92 14.27
C GLY A 97 -6.98 1.93 13.13
N ASN A 98 -5.93 1.10 13.20
CA ASN A 98 -5.63 0.03 12.24
C ASN A 98 -5.49 0.57 10.80
N LYS A 99 -4.68 1.61 10.66
CA LYS A 99 -4.44 2.33 9.40
C LYS A 99 -3.38 1.62 8.57
N LEU A 100 -3.63 1.52 7.28
CA LEU A 100 -2.71 1.02 6.27
C LEU A 100 -1.50 1.94 6.20
N PHE A 101 -0.32 1.44 6.57
CA PHE A 101 0.92 2.21 6.44
C PHE A 101 1.79 1.70 5.30
N ALA A 102 1.50 0.52 4.75
CA ALA A 102 2.18 0.04 3.58
C ALA A 102 1.32 -0.92 2.76
N ALA A 103 1.47 -0.85 1.44
CA ALA A 103 0.84 -1.75 0.51
C ALA A 103 1.79 -2.08 -0.64
N SER A 104 1.71 -3.31 -1.17
CA SER A 104 2.35 -3.69 -2.42
C SER A 104 1.36 -4.33 -3.37
N ARG A 105 1.59 -4.15 -4.68
CA ARG A 105 0.87 -4.79 -5.78
C ARG A 105 1.86 -5.40 -6.74
N GLU A 106 1.68 -6.66 -7.02
CA GLU A 106 2.35 -7.41 -8.08
C GLU A 106 1.27 -7.79 -9.10
N LEU A 107 1.38 -7.30 -10.32
CA LEU A 107 0.45 -7.57 -11.42
C LEU A 107 1.22 -8.18 -12.59
N LYS A 108 0.80 -9.36 -13.05
CA LYS A 108 1.19 -9.90 -14.35
C LYS A 108 0.08 -9.62 -15.33
N PHE A 109 0.40 -8.84 -16.35
CA PHE A 109 -0.57 -8.43 -17.36
C PHE A 109 -1.03 -9.63 -18.18
N ARG A 110 -2.31 -9.59 -18.56
CA ARG A 110 -2.87 -10.46 -19.58
C ARG A 110 -2.02 -10.40 -20.87
N PRO A 111 -1.52 -11.53 -21.40
CA PRO A 111 -0.69 -11.56 -22.61
C PRO A 111 -1.28 -10.83 -23.82
N SER A 112 -2.60 -10.93 -24.05
CA SER A 112 -3.30 -10.32 -25.19
C SER A 112 -3.59 -8.82 -25.02
N GLN A 113 -3.51 -8.29 -23.79
CA GLN A 113 -3.84 -6.89 -23.46
C GLN A 113 -2.65 -6.17 -22.81
N ARG A 114 -1.43 -6.62 -23.07
CA ARG A 114 -0.22 -6.01 -22.49
C ARG A 114 -0.13 -4.53 -22.89
N PRO A 115 -0.08 -3.59 -21.93
CA PRO A 115 0.22 -2.20 -22.22
C PRO A 115 1.70 -2.04 -22.58
N THR A 116 2.12 -0.87 -23.04
CA THR A 116 3.56 -0.60 -23.20
C THR A 116 4.17 -0.23 -21.85
N THR A 117 5.44 -0.60 -21.62
CA THR A 117 6.16 -0.19 -20.40
C THR A 117 6.12 1.33 -20.18
N GLU A 118 6.21 2.09 -21.26
CA GLU A 118 6.09 3.57 -21.25
C GLU A 118 4.71 4.06 -20.83
N SER A 119 3.63 3.41 -21.27
CA SER A 119 2.27 3.83 -20.86
C SER A 119 2.02 3.60 -19.38
N VAL A 120 2.49 2.48 -18.83
CA VAL A 120 2.40 2.19 -17.39
C VAL A 120 3.24 3.19 -16.60
N TYR A 121 4.46 3.48 -17.04
CA TYR A 121 5.31 4.49 -16.42
C TYR A 121 4.69 5.90 -16.49
N ALA A 122 4.15 6.30 -17.64
CA ALA A 122 3.50 7.59 -17.82
C ALA A 122 2.29 7.76 -16.90
N ALA A 123 1.50 6.71 -16.68
CA ALA A 123 0.40 6.70 -15.73
C ALA A 123 0.89 6.93 -14.28
N ALA A 124 2.00 6.31 -13.88
CA ALA A 124 2.61 6.55 -12.57
C ALA A 124 3.10 8.01 -12.43
N VAL A 125 3.76 8.56 -13.45
CA VAL A 125 4.19 9.97 -13.45
C VAL A 125 3.00 10.93 -13.43
N GLN A 126 1.91 10.61 -14.13
CA GLN A 126 0.69 11.41 -14.10
C GLN A 126 0.08 11.45 -12.68
N LYS A 127 0.12 10.32 -11.96
CA LYS A 127 -0.45 10.20 -10.62
C LYS A 127 0.44 10.82 -9.54
N PHE A 128 1.74 10.55 -9.56
CA PHE A 128 2.68 10.90 -8.48
C PHE A 128 3.59 12.09 -8.80
N GLY A 129 3.50 12.63 -10.02
CA GLY A 129 4.38 13.68 -10.52
C GLY A 129 5.75 13.15 -10.96
N GLU A 130 6.72 14.05 -11.11
CA GLU A 130 8.07 13.65 -11.48
C GLU A 130 8.73 12.78 -10.39
N PRO A 131 9.41 11.68 -10.75
CA PRO A 131 10.06 10.82 -9.77
C PRO A 131 11.27 11.49 -9.11
N SER A 132 11.55 11.00 -7.91
CA SER A 132 12.76 11.31 -7.14
C SER A 132 14.02 10.76 -7.80
N VAL A 133 13.90 9.56 -8.37
CA VAL A 133 14.93 8.85 -9.14
C VAL A 133 14.25 7.94 -10.15
N THR A 134 14.91 7.68 -11.27
CA THR A 134 14.44 6.72 -12.27
C THR A 134 15.63 6.04 -12.91
N GLY A 135 15.42 4.80 -13.35
CA GLY A 135 16.34 4.10 -14.23
C GLY A 135 15.55 3.30 -15.26
N LYS A 136 16.18 3.09 -16.40
CA LYS A 136 15.59 2.41 -17.55
C LYS A 136 16.64 1.51 -18.19
N SER A 137 16.24 0.30 -18.53
CA SER A 137 17.02 -0.59 -19.39
C SER A 137 16.25 -0.90 -20.68
N ALA A 138 16.73 -1.90 -21.44
CA ALA A 138 16.07 -2.36 -22.65
C ALA A 138 14.68 -2.98 -22.37
N THR A 139 14.45 -3.52 -21.18
CA THR A 139 13.24 -4.30 -20.85
C THR A 139 12.58 -3.87 -19.54
N ASP A 140 13.07 -2.82 -18.88
CA ASP A 140 12.46 -2.33 -17.65
C ASP A 140 12.50 -0.80 -17.53
N ILE A 141 11.53 -0.28 -16.79
CA ILE A 141 11.55 1.08 -16.25
C ILE A 141 11.27 0.94 -14.77
N TRP A 142 12.15 1.51 -13.95
CA TRP A 142 11.91 1.65 -12.52
C TRP A 142 12.00 3.11 -12.11
N ALA A 143 11.21 3.47 -11.11
CA ALA A 143 11.13 4.80 -10.58
C ALA A 143 10.76 4.75 -9.11
N ALA A 144 11.18 5.77 -8.38
CA ALA A 144 10.73 5.94 -7.01
C ALA A 144 10.39 7.40 -6.72
N TRP A 145 9.45 7.59 -5.81
CA TRP A 145 9.03 8.87 -5.27
C TRP A 145 9.20 8.86 -3.77
N LYS A 146 9.86 9.89 -3.24
CA LYS A 146 9.98 10.15 -1.82
C LYS A 146 9.34 11.49 -1.50
N PHE A 147 8.50 11.50 -0.48
CA PHE A 147 7.84 12.68 0.01
C PHE A 147 8.23 12.93 1.47
N GLY A 148 8.50 14.20 1.80
CA GLY A 148 8.82 14.63 3.16
C GLY A 148 7.59 14.87 4.04
N ALA A 149 6.40 14.94 3.45
CA ALA A 149 5.11 15.13 4.12
C ALA A 149 3.96 14.72 3.18
N ASP A 150 2.75 14.62 3.73
CA ASP A 150 1.52 14.48 2.94
C ASP A 150 1.37 15.65 1.97
N ASP A 151 0.87 15.37 0.76
CA ASP A 151 0.63 16.34 -0.33
C ASP A 151 1.88 17.12 -0.81
N ALA A 152 3.07 16.76 -0.34
CA ALA A 152 4.32 17.33 -0.85
C ALA A 152 4.61 16.86 -2.28
N ARG A 153 5.45 17.62 -2.99
CA ARG A 153 6.06 17.13 -4.24
C ARG A 153 7.19 16.17 -3.91
N ALA A 154 7.44 15.21 -4.80
CA ALA A 154 8.55 14.29 -4.65
C ALA A 154 9.90 15.02 -4.64
N GLU A 155 10.76 14.65 -3.69
CA GLU A 155 12.10 15.21 -3.51
C GLU A 155 13.07 14.63 -4.54
N LYS A 156 13.96 15.42 -5.14
CA LYS A 156 15.01 14.86 -6.01
C LYS A 156 16.10 14.18 -5.16
N LEU A 157 16.38 12.91 -5.42
CA LEU A 157 17.35 12.12 -4.67
C LEU A 157 18.51 11.70 -5.57
N LYS A 158 19.73 11.91 -5.08
CA LYS A 158 20.95 11.48 -5.80
C LYS A 158 21.18 9.96 -5.72
N SER A 159 20.66 9.28 -4.71
CA SER A 159 20.60 7.82 -4.61
C SER A 159 19.69 7.41 -3.43
N PRO A 160 18.55 6.73 -3.66
CA PRO A 160 17.67 6.33 -2.57
C PRO A 160 17.48 4.81 -2.48
N ILE A 161 18.57 4.04 -2.62
CA ILE A 161 18.50 2.57 -2.69
C ILE A 161 18.19 1.94 -1.33
N ALA A 162 18.46 2.62 -0.21
CA ALA A 162 18.26 2.03 1.12
C ALA A 162 16.79 1.81 1.51
N CYS A 163 15.84 2.48 0.85
CA CYS A 163 14.40 2.37 1.10
C CYS A 163 13.71 1.38 0.15
N ILE A 164 14.32 1.13 -1.01
CA ILE A 164 13.88 0.17 -2.04
C ILE A 164 13.99 -1.25 -1.50
N GLY A 165 12.98 -2.09 -1.76
CA GLY A 165 13.09 -3.53 -1.49
C GLY A 165 13.04 -3.98 -0.02
N THR A 166 12.73 -3.11 0.95
CA THR A 166 12.50 -3.53 2.36
C THR A 166 11.18 -4.31 2.50
N SER A 167 11.16 -5.57 2.07
CA SER A 167 9.99 -6.47 2.07
C SER A 167 9.41 -6.76 3.46
N ASP A 168 10.17 -6.51 4.51
CA ASP A 168 9.74 -6.83 5.87
C ASP A 168 8.94 -5.65 6.42
N PHE A 169 7.63 -5.66 6.13
CA PHE A 169 6.70 -4.83 6.89
C PHE A 169 6.97 -5.05 8.38
N PRO A 170 7.34 -4.00 9.14
CA PRO A 170 7.57 -4.14 10.57
C PRO A 170 6.32 -4.74 11.22
N VAL A 171 6.46 -5.91 11.83
CA VAL A 171 5.38 -6.63 12.51
C VAL A 171 5.62 -6.63 14.01
N GLY A 172 4.60 -6.26 14.77
CA GLY A 172 4.61 -6.37 16.22
C GLY A 172 4.86 -5.04 16.95
N LEU A 173 4.31 -4.98 18.15
CA LEU A 173 4.34 -3.83 19.05
C LEU A 173 5.52 -3.94 20.03
N ASP A 174 6.74 -4.06 19.49
CA ASP A 174 7.96 -4.17 20.29
C ASP A 174 8.95 -3.01 20.06
N ASP A 175 9.88 -2.84 21.00
CA ASP A 175 10.85 -1.73 20.99
C ASP A 175 11.85 -1.84 19.82
N PHE A 176 12.11 -3.06 19.33
CA PHE A 176 12.97 -3.28 18.15
C PHE A 176 12.30 -2.72 16.89
N THR A 177 11.03 -3.04 16.71
CA THR A 177 10.18 -2.62 15.59
C THR A 177 9.95 -1.12 15.62
N ALA A 178 9.68 -0.53 16.78
CA ALA A 178 9.58 0.91 16.95
C ALA A 178 10.89 1.64 16.62
N LYS A 179 12.05 1.09 17.01
CA LYS A 179 13.36 1.67 16.67
C LYS A 179 13.64 1.58 15.17
N LYS A 180 13.30 0.45 14.53
CA LYS A 180 13.41 0.27 13.08
C LYS A 180 12.51 1.25 12.32
N ALA A 181 11.26 1.45 12.77
CA ALA A 181 10.33 2.42 12.19
C ALA A 181 10.87 3.85 12.31
N LYS A 182 11.37 4.26 13.48
CA LYS A 182 11.96 5.60 13.67
C LYS A 182 13.17 5.86 12.80
N GLN A 183 14.05 4.87 12.63
CA GLN A 183 15.21 4.98 11.74
C GLN A 183 14.77 5.06 10.26
N SER A 184 13.75 4.29 9.89
CA SER A 184 13.21 4.29 8.53
C SER A 184 12.49 5.61 8.23
N ALA A 185 11.78 6.20 9.20
CA ALA A 185 11.10 7.49 9.08
C ALA A 185 12.05 8.62 8.66
N SER A 186 13.21 8.72 9.33
CA SER A 186 14.19 9.77 9.06
C SER A 186 14.91 9.61 7.72
N MET A 187 14.98 8.37 7.19
CA MET A 187 15.65 8.07 5.93
C MET A 187 14.69 8.09 4.73
N CYS A 188 13.48 7.56 4.89
CA CYS A 188 12.59 7.19 3.80
C CYS A 188 11.34 8.05 3.69
N GLY A 189 10.87 8.70 4.78
CA GLY A 189 9.63 9.48 4.75
C GLY A 189 8.44 8.67 4.23
N ILE A 190 7.65 9.25 3.32
CA ILE A 190 6.67 8.51 2.52
C ILE A 190 7.35 8.09 1.21
N TYR A 191 7.25 6.82 0.86
CA TYR A 191 7.98 6.23 -0.25
C TYR A 191 7.09 5.42 -1.17
N ILE A 192 7.25 5.60 -2.47
CA ILE A 192 6.62 4.81 -3.53
C ILE A 192 7.71 4.23 -4.42
N ASP A 193 7.69 2.91 -4.58
CA ASP A 193 8.54 2.14 -5.47
C ASP A 193 7.70 1.59 -6.64
N PHE A 194 8.26 1.63 -7.83
CA PHE A 194 7.60 1.24 -9.06
C PHE A 194 8.61 0.57 -9.99
N VAL A 195 8.26 -0.61 -10.47
CA VAL A 195 8.99 -1.33 -11.50
C VAL A 195 7.98 -1.86 -12.51
N VAL A 196 8.14 -1.50 -13.77
CA VAL A 196 7.46 -2.18 -14.88
C VAL A 196 8.48 -2.93 -15.71
N ARG A 197 8.25 -4.23 -15.87
CA ARG A 197 9.10 -5.11 -16.69
C ARG A 197 8.35 -5.47 -17.97
N GLY A 198 9.08 -5.55 -19.06
CA GLY A 198 8.55 -5.87 -20.38
C GLY A 198 9.44 -6.80 -21.18
N ASP A 199 9.17 -6.87 -22.48
CA ASP A 199 9.96 -7.61 -23.45
C ASP A 199 10.72 -6.67 -24.41
N PRO A 200 11.57 -7.18 -25.31
CA PRO A 200 12.28 -6.34 -26.29
C PRO A 200 11.39 -5.58 -27.28
N THR A 201 10.09 -5.89 -27.34
CA THR A 201 9.11 -5.15 -28.16
C THR A 201 8.54 -3.93 -27.44
N GLY A 202 8.84 -3.78 -26.14
CA GLY A 202 8.36 -2.68 -25.29
C GLY A 202 7.00 -2.94 -24.64
N LEU A 203 6.46 -4.15 -24.76
CA LEU A 203 5.22 -4.56 -24.09
C LEU A 203 5.51 -4.99 -22.65
N ALA A 204 4.71 -4.48 -21.71
CA ALA A 204 4.82 -4.77 -20.29
C ALA A 204 4.28 -6.17 -19.98
N ASN A 205 5.05 -6.94 -19.23
CA ASN A 205 4.68 -8.26 -18.72
C ASN A 205 4.25 -8.19 -17.26
N GLU A 206 4.86 -7.30 -16.50
CA GLU A 206 4.70 -7.23 -15.06
C GLU A 206 4.83 -5.80 -14.54
N LEU A 207 4.05 -5.51 -13.50
CA LEU A 207 4.09 -4.30 -12.71
C LEU A 207 4.27 -4.68 -11.24
N GLU A 208 5.29 -4.13 -10.61
CA GLU A 208 5.48 -4.15 -9.16
C GLU A 208 5.39 -2.73 -8.63
N MET A 209 4.50 -2.51 -7.67
CA MET A 209 4.36 -1.24 -6.97
C MET A 209 4.35 -1.45 -5.48
N LYS A 210 4.93 -0.50 -4.76
CA LYS A 210 4.90 -0.48 -3.31
C LYS A 210 4.75 0.94 -2.81
N MET A 211 3.92 1.14 -1.80
CA MET A 211 3.77 2.41 -1.09
C MET A 211 3.97 2.19 0.40
N MET A 212 4.61 3.14 1.06
CA MET A 212 4.95 3.01 2.47
C MET A 212 5.03 4.39 3.13
N ASP A 213 4.41 4.53 4.29
CA ASP A 213 4.46 5.71 5.14
C ASP A 213 5.32 5.44 6.36
N GLN A 214 6.64 5.64 6.25
CA GLN A 214 7.52 5.47 7.40
C GLN A 214 7.40 6.64 8.38
N LEU A 215 6.95 7.82 7.91
CA LEU A 215 6.86 9.04 8.71
C LEU A 215 5.82 8.89 9.82
N HIS A 216 4.59 8.51 9.46
CA HIS A 216 3.49 8.36 10.40
C HIS A 216 3.57 7.03 11.15
N LEU A 217 4.11 5.98 10.53
CA LEU A 217 4.30 4.68 11.18
C LEU A 217 5.08 4.78 12.50
N ALA A 218 6.15 5.58 12.54
CA ALA A 218 6.92 5.77 13.78
C ALA A 218 6.09 6.43 14.90
N GLN A 219 5.19 7.34 14.55
CA GLN A 219 4.29 8.01 15.50
C GLN A 219 3.21 7.06 15.99
N ASP A 220 2.61 6.32 15.06
CA ASP A 220 1.57 5.32 15.34
C ASP A 220 2.11 4.18 16.22
N PHE A 221 3.32 3.67 15.96
CA PHE A 221 3.96 2.68 16.83
C PHE A 221 4.10 3.15 18.28
N GLN A 222 4.48 4.42 18.49
CA GLN A 222 4.60 4.95 19.84
C GLN A 222 3.23 5.04 20.53
N ALA A 223 2.21 5.48 19.81
CA ALA A 223 0.83 5.54 20.31
C ALA A 223 0.29 4.14 20.64
N ASP A 224 0.46 3.19 19.72
CA ASP A 224 0.00 1.81 19.86
C ASP A 224 0.72 1.06 20.97
N ASN A 225 2.05 1.22 21.09
CA ASN A 225 2.82 0.64 22.20
C ASN A 225 2.37 1.21 23.54
N SER A 226 2.11 2.53 23.61
CA SER A 226 1.62 3.14 24.84
C SER A 226 0.21 2.65 25.20
N ASP A 227 -0.67 2.50 24.22
CA ASP A 227 -2.04 2.02 24.44
C ASP A 227 -2.06 0.56 24.87
N ALA A 228 -1.31 -0.30 24.18
CA ALA A 228 -1.15 -1.71 24.54
C ALA A 228 -0.62 -1.89 25.97
N ARG A 229 0.39 -1.13 26.38
CA ARG A 229 0.91 -1.16 27.77
C ARG A 229 -0.16 -0.77 28.79
N LYS A 230 -0.91 0.31 28.55
CA LYS A 230 -2.01 0.74 29.43
C LYS A 230 -3.10 -0.32 29.56
N ARG A 231 -3.47 -0.99 28.45
CA ARG A 231 -4.47 -2.07 28.45
C ARG A 231 -3.98 -3.30 29.22
N ILE A 232 -2.73 -3.70 29.02
CA ILE A 232 -2.09 -4.79 29.76
C ILE A 232 -2.06 -4.48 31.26
N ASP A 233 -1.62 -3.29 31.66
CA ASP A 233 -1.55 -2.90 33.07
C ASP A 233 -2.94 -2.84 33.72
N SER A 234 -3.94 -2.35 32.97
CA SER A 234 -5.34 -2.35 33.41
C SER A 234 -5.91 -3.76 33.57
N ALA A 235 -5.59 -4.67 32.63
CA ALA A 235 -6.00 -6.07 32.71
C ALA A 235 -5.35 -6.80 33.90
N LYS A 236 -4.05 -6.55 34.13
CA LYS A 236 -3.34 -7.04 35.32
C LYS A 236 -3.99 -6.51 36.60
N ALA A 237 -4.26 -5.21 36.70
CA ALA A 237 -4.90 -4.63 37.88
C ALA A 237 -6.29 -5.23 38.16
N LYS A 238 -7.10 -5.48 37.12
CA LYS A 238 -8.41 -6.15 37.24
C LYS A 238 -8.28 -7.60 37.72
N ASN A 239 -7.27 -8.33 37.25
CA ASN A 239 -7.02 -9.72 37.66
C ASN A 239 -6.46 -9.84 39.09
N VAL A 240 -5.75 -8.82 39.60
CA VAL A 240 -5.29 -8.78 40.99
C VAL A 240 -6.44 -8.53 41.97
N GLY A 241 -7.51 -7.83 41.55
CA GLY A 241 -8.70 -7.57 42.38
C GLY A 241 -9.60 -8.80 42.63
N ASN A 242 -9.46 -9.87 41.85
CA ASN A 242 -10.24 -11.12 41.96
C ASN A 242 -9.42 -12.31 42.48
N ALA A 243 -8.18 -12.10 42.91
CA ALA A 243 -7.39 -13.15 43.53
C ALA A 243 -7.96 -13.46 44.92
N ALA A 244 -8.40 -14.71 45.13
CA ALA A 244 -8.81 -15.19 46.44
C ALA A 244 -7.69 -14.95 47.46
N PRO A 245 -8.01 -14.60 48.73
CA PRO A 245 -6.99 -14.43 49.76
C PRO A 245 -6.12 -15.69 49.87
N ALA A 246 -4.81 -15.51 50.06
CA ALA A 246 -3.90 -16.62 50.26
C ALA A 246 -4.41 -17.52 51.42
N PRO A 247 -4.34 -18.85 51.31
CA PRO A 247 -4.74 -19.75 52.38
C PRO A 247 -3.92 -19.43 53.64
N LYS A 248 -4.58 -19.37 54.79
CA LYS A 248 -3.89 -19.24 56.07
C LYS A 248 -3.04 -20.49 56.30
N LEU A 249 -1.72 -20.29 56.49
CA LEU A 249 -0.79 -21.30 56.98
C LEU A 249 -1.09 -21.65 58.45
#